data_AF-A0AAU1GFM1-F1
#
_entry.id   AF-A0AAU1GFM1-F1
#
_cell.length_a   1.000
_cell.length_b   1.000
_cell.length_c   1.000
_cell.angle_alpha   90.00
_cell.angle_beta   90.00
_cell.angle_gamma   90.00
#
_symmetry.space_group_name_H-M   'P 1'
#
loop_
_entity.id
_entity.type
_entity.pdbx_description
1 polymer ?
#
loop_
_entity_poly.entity_id
_entity_poly.type
_entity_poly.pdbx_seq_one_letter_code
_entity_poly.pdbx_strand_id
1 'polypeptide(L)'
;MHTLADLFDLPPIGRLHLERTQRIHAVIRPGVRAPQPGASAAADYCLAHHALEGAEAAARAGDAATFDWYVAHPDAGATTDSIPTAVGVRVVVTPTLADLPRSAISETPYYVLGPGTEPAQPHLRSLAADAYASAARAGFGDLLAAHAVVLCLLRTKNLGETLDSWTISRLPGTVFMDHVDDPVVLARDLIHEAGHNWLNDALAATGCKISDAAHFHSPWKQTMRPAFGFLHACWAFPLTMLFTAHALNSATGDLHRFLTAYLDQQRSLLAGTAPDHARALELISNDDLRDRLAAAHHQALAL
;
A
#
# COMPACT_ATOMS: atom_id res chain seq x y z
N MET A 1 -23.59 10.34 5.32
CA MET A 1 -22.77 9.12 5.18
C MET A 1 -21.58 9.49 4.34
N HIS A 2 -20.35 9.23 4.80
CA HIS A 2 -19.15 9.45 3.97
C HIS A 2 -19.16 8.48 2.80
N THR A 3 -18.89 8.97 1.60
CA THR A 3 -18.56 8.09 0.47
C THR A 3 -17.17 7.47 0.69
N LEU A 4 -16.84 6.39 -0.01
CA LEU A 4 -15.49 5.81 0.05
C LEU A 4 -14.42 6.83 -0.38
N ALA A 5 -14.71 7.66 -1.38
CA ALA A 5 -13.81 8.72 -1.82
C ALA A 5 -13.50 9.72 -0.69
N ASP A 6 -14.52 10.09 0.09
CA ASP A 6 -14.35 11.00 1.24
C ASP A 6 -13.45 10.41 2.32
N LEU A 7 -13.25 9.09 2.40
CA LEU A 7 -12.35 8.49 3.39
C LEU A 7 -10.89 8.78 3.05
N PHE A 8 -10.54 8.80 1.77
CA PHE A 8 -9.14 8.83 1.30
C PHE A 8 -8.63 10.24 0.99
N ASP A 9 -9.51 11.20 0.74
CA ASP A 9 -9.14 12.58 0.42
C ASP A 9 -8.61 13.36 1.63
N LEU A 10 -7.30 13.24 1.91
CA LEU A 10 -6.60 13.96 2.98
C LEU A 10 -5.52 14.88 2.39
N PRO A 11 -5.82 16.17 2.09
CA PRO A 11 -4.91 17.08 1.38
C PRO A 11 -3.48 17.21 1.95
N PRO A 12 -3.23 17.11 3.29
CA PRO A 12 -1.88 17.04 3.82
C PRO A 12 -0.98 15.96 3.19
N ILE A 13 -1.54 14.81 2.77
CA ILE A 13 -0.77 13.72 2.13
C ILE A 13 -0.14 14.21 0.82
N GLY A 14 -0.90 14.90 -0.03
CA GLY A 14 -0.38 15.41 -1.30
C GLY A 14 0.79 16.38 -1.11
N ARG A 15 0.72 17.25 -0.08
CA ARG A 15 1.84 18.13 0.29
C ARG A 15 3.06 17.34 0.77
N LEU A 16 2.85 16.33 1.60
CA LEU A 16 3.93 15.45 2.08
C LEU A 16 4.65 14.79 0.90
N HIS A 17 3.91 14.22 -0.05
CA HIS A 17 4.45 13.59 -1.26
C HIS A 17 5.34 14.57 -2.03
N LEU A 18 4.82 15.75 -2.37
CA LEU A 18 5.56 16.80 -3.08
C LEU A 18 6.85 17.22 -2.35
N GLU A 19 6.76 17.55 -1.05
CA GLU A 19 7.90 18.02 -0.27
C GLU A 19 8.99 16.94 -0.12
N ARG A 20 8.60 15.69 0.13
CA ARG A 20 9.56 14.58 0.26
C ARG A 20 10.23 14.27 -1.07
N THR A 21 9.49 14.20 -2.17
CA THR A 21 10.06 14.01 -3.52
C THR A 21 11.12 15.06 -3.82
N GLN A 22 10.84 16.34 -3.54
CA GLN A 22 11.79 17.42 -3.75
C GLN A 22 13.07 17.26 -2.91
N ARG A 23 12.93 16.90 -1.63
CA ARG A 23 14.07 16.65 -0.74
C ARG A 23 14.91 15.48 -1.21
N ILE A 24 14.29 14.39 -1.62
CA ILE A 24 14.98 13.21 -2.16
C ILE A 24 15.79 13.58 -3.39
N HIS A 25 15.18 14.27 -4.36
CA HIS A 25 15.88 14.72 -5.55
C HIS A 25 17.06 15.64 -5.24
N ALA A 26 16.92 16.54 -4.27
CA ALA A 26 18.01 17.43 -3.85
C ALA A 26 19.20 16.67 -3.23
N VAL A 27 18.94 15.53 -2.56
CA VAL A 27 19.98 14.67 -1.99
C VAL A 27 20.71 13.87 -3.07
N ILE A 28 19.97 13.23 -3.98
CA ILE A 28 20.56 12.37 -5.03
C ILE A 28 21.27 13.24 -6.09
N ARG A 29 20.74 14.44 -6.38
CA ARG A 29 21.21 15.30 -7.48
C ARG A 29 21.42 16.74 -7.01
N PRO A 30 22.45 17.00 -6.19
CA PRO A 30 22.70 18.34 -5.69
C PRO A 30 22.95 19.33 -6.83
N GLY A 31 22.27 20.48 -6.80
CA GLY A 31 22.43 21.55 -7.79
C GLY A 31 21.69 21.34 -9.12
N VAL A 32 21.04 20.20 -9.33
CA VAL A 32 20.18 19.96 -10.50
C VAL A 32 18.75 20.38 -10.15
N ARG A 33 18.12 21.17 -11.02
CA ARG A 33 16.71 21.53 -10.84
C ARG A 33 15.88 20.25 -10.82
N ALA A 34 14.97 20.14 -9.86
CA ALA A 34 14.04 19.02 -9.80
C ALA A 34 13.35 18.84 -11.17
N PRO A 35 13.17 17.59 -11.64
CA PRO A 35 12.40 17.31 -12.83
C PRO A 35 11.03 17.98 -12.72
N GLN A 36 10.44 18.32 -13.86
CA GLN A 36 9.02 18.65 -13.84
C GLN A 36 8.23 17.43 -13.34
N PRO A 37 7.13 17.63 -12.59
CA PRO A 37 6.30 16.54 -12.11
C PRO A 37 5.92 15.60 -13.26
N GLY A 38 6.01 14.30 -13.01
CA GLY A 38 5.73 13.25 -13.98
C GLY A 38 4.24 12.88 -14.04
N ALA A 39 3.95 11.57 -13.96
CA ALA A 39 2.62 11.00 -14.17
C ALA A 39 1.59 11.37 -13.07
N SER A 40 2.02 11.41 -11.80
CA SER A 40 1.25 11.95 -10.67
C SER A 40 2.18 12.20 -9.47
N ALA A 41 1.79 13.08 -8.53
CA ALA A 41 2.60 13.38 -7.34
C ALA A 41 2.88 12.13 -6.47
N ALA A 42 1.93 11.21 -6.40
CA ALA A 42 2.09 9.95 -5.68
C ALA A 42 3.06 8.99 -6.39
N ALA A 43 3.00 8.92 -7.72
CA ALA A 43 3.95 8.12 -8.49
C ALA A 43 5.37 8.69 -8.36
N ASP A 44 5.53 10.00 -8.50
CA ASP A 44 6.83 10.65 -8.33
C ASP A 44 7.39 10.43 -6.92
N TYR A 45 6.53 10.44 -5.89
CA TYR A 45 6.92 10.15 -4.50
C TYR A 45 7.38 8.71 -4.30
N CYS A 46 6.60 7.73 -4.75
CA CYS A 46 6.95 6.32 -4.67
C CYS A 46 8.27 6.02 -5.39
N LEU A 47 8.42 6.52 -6.61
CA LEU A 47 9.60 6.26 -7.44
C LEU A 47 10.85 6.98 -6.94
N ALA A 48 10.73 8.20 -6.40
CA ALA A 48 11.84 8.88 -5.75
C ALA A 48 12.36 8.07 -4.54
N HIS A 49 11.48 7.42 -3.77
CA HIS A 49 11.89 6.54 -2.69
C HIS A 49 12.67 5.31 -3.18
N HIS A 50 12.25 4.69 -4.30
CA HIS A 50 13.03 3.64 -4.94
C HIS A 50 14.41 4.13 -5.40
N ALA A 51 14.47 5.30 -6.05
CA ALA A 51 15.73 5.88 -6.50
C ALA A 51 16.68 6.22 -5.34
N LEU A 52 16.15 6.76 -4.24
CA LEU A 52 16.94 7.04 -3.04
C LEU A 52 17.52 5.77 -2.44
N GLU A 53 16.68 4.74 -2.28
CA GLU A 53 17.07 3.48 -1.68
C GLU A 53 18.18 2.80 -2.47
N GLY A 54 18.00 2.74 -3.80
CA GLY A 54 18.96 2.15 -4.70
C GLY A 54 20.28 2.93 -4.76
N ALA A 55 20.21 4.27 -4.82
CA ALA A 55 21.38 5.13 -4.78
C ALA A 55 22.15 4.98 -3.46
N GLU A 56 21.46 4.94 -2.31
CA GLU A 56 22.08 4.72 -1.01
C GLU A 56 22.81 3.38 -0.96
N ALA A 57 22.16 2.30 -1.41
CA ALA A 57 22.76 0.96 -1.43
C ALA A 57 23.99 0.90 -2.34
N ALA A 58 23.92 1.46 -3.55
CA ALA A 58 25.03 1.52 -4.49
C ALA A 58 26.22 2.31 -3.92
N ALA A 59 25.96 3.47 -3.30
CA ALA A 59 26.99 4.28 -2.68
C ALA A 59 27.70 3.54 -1.53
N ARG A 60 26.94 2.84 -0.67
CA ARG A 60 27.51 2.02 0.41
C ARG A 60 28.37 0.87 -0.11
N ALA A 61 28.01 0.29 -1.26
CA ALA A 61 28.75 -0.79 -1.89
C ALA A 61 29.96 -0.30 -2.72
N GLY A 62 30.10 1.00 -2.95
CA GLY A 62 31.12 1.57 -3.84
C GLY A 62 30.84 1.31 -5.33
N ASP A 63 29.60 0.98 -5.69
CA ASP A 63 29.18 0.75 -7.07
C ASP A 63 28.79 2.06 -7.75
N ALA A 64 29.81 2.73 -8.31
CA ALA A 64 29.64 4.01 -8.97
C ALA A 64 28.71 3.95 -10.19
N ALA A 65 28.74 2.85 -10.96
CA ALA A 65 27.93 2.71 -12.17
C ALA A 65 26.43 2.64 -11.84
N THR A 66 26.07 1.85 -10.83
CA THR A 66 24.68 1.78 -10.38
C THR A 66 24.24 3.09 -9.72
N PHE A 67 25.11 3.74 -8.95
CA PHE A 67 24.81 5.05 -8.37
C PHE A 67 24.51 6.10 -9.46
N ASP A 68 25.39 6.22 -10.46
CA ASP A 68 25.23 7.14 -11.58
C ASP A 68 23.95 6.85 -12.38
N TRP A 69 23.54 5.58 -12.46
CA TRP A 69 22.26 5.22 -13.07
C TRP A 69 21.07 5.80 -12.32
N TYR A 70 21.00 5.72 -10.99
CA TYR A 70 19.92 6.31 -10.20
C TYR A 70 19.94 7.85 -10.23
N VAL A 71 21.12 8.46 -10.35
CA VAL A 71 21.27 9.90 -10.62
C VAL A 71 20.66 10.26 -11.98
N ALA A 72 20.82 9.42 -13.00
CA ALA A 72 20.23 9.64 -14.32
C ALA A 72 18.72 9.31 -14.38
N HIS A 73 18.24 8.36 -13.57
CA HIS A 73 16.87 7.83 -13.58
C HIS A 73 16.18 8.06 -12.22
N PRO A 74 15.73 9.29 -11.94
CA PRO A 74 15.03 9.61 -10.68
C PRO A 74 13.66 8.95 -10.54
N ASP A 75 13.12 8.42 -11.63
CA ASP A 75 11.92 7.59 -11.70
C ASP A 75 12.22 6.10 -11.47
N ALA A 76 13.46 5.76 -11.11
CA ALA A 76 13.96 4.39 -10.97
C ALA A 76 13.68 3.51 -12.20
N GLY A 77 13.68 4.10 -13.41
CA GLY A 77 13.46 3.38 -14.67
C GLY A 77 12.00 2.99 -14.94
N ALA A 78 11.04 3.43 -14.12
CA ALA A 78 9.65 3.01 -14.23
C ALA A 78 8.96 3.34 -15.57
N THR A 79 9.49 4.32 -16.33
CA THR A 79 8.93 4.73 -17.61
C THR A 79 8.93 3.61 -18.67
N THR A 80 9.86 2.66 -18.62
CA THR A 80 9.93 1.53 -19.57
C THR A 80 9.04 0.35 -19.19
N ASP A 81 8.76 0.18 -17.90
CA ASP A 81 8.22 -1.09 -17.36
C ASP A 81 6.80 -0.97 -16.80
N SER A 82 6.15 0.14 -17.12
CA SER A 82 4.83 0.46 -16.61
C SER A 82 3.69 0.06 -17.56
N ILE A 83 2.52 -0.21 -16.98
CA ILE A 83 1.28 -0.55 -17.69
C ILE A 83 0.17 0.46 -17.40
N PRO A 84 -0.69 0.76 -18.37
CA PRO A 84 -1.91 1.51 -18.12
C PRO A 84 -2.90 0.67 -17.31
N THR A 85 -3.53 1.27 -16.31
CA THR A 85 -4.60 0.66 -15.50
C THR A 85 -5.76 1.64 -15.33
N ALA A 86 -6.87 1.19 -14.73
CA ALA A 86 -8.01 2.05 -14.43
C ALA A 86 -7.69 3.22 -13.47
N VAL A 87 -6.57 3.17 -12.75
CA VAL A 87 -6.14 4.19 -11.78
C VAL A 87 -4.86 4.92 -12.22
N GLY A 88 -4.52 4.82 -13.51
CA GLY A 88 -3.30 5.41 -14.09
C GLY A 88 -2.19 4.39 -14.32
N VAL A 89 -0.99 4.89 -14.60
CA VAL A 89 0.17 4.07 -14.97
C VAL A 89 0.78 3.38 -13.75
N ARG A 90 1.04 2.07 -13.83
CA ARG A 90 1.56 1.25 -12.72
C ARG A 90 2.77 0.43 -13.11
N VAL A 91 3.69 0.25 -12.17
CA VAL A 91 4.83 -0.66 -12.34
C VAL A 91 4.45 -2.00 -11.73
N VAL A 92 4.53 -3.06 -12.52
CA VAL A 92 4.23 -4.43 -12.05
C VAL A 92 5.43 -5.30 -12.33
N VAL A 93 6.00 -5.87 -11.27
CA VAL A 93 7.24 -6.67 -11.31
C VAL A 93 7.04 -7.97 -10.56
N THR A 94 7.87 -8.97 -10.87
CA THR A 94 7.80 -10.30 -10.25
C THR A 94 9.16 -10.73 -9.70
N PRO A 95 9.66 -10.06 -8.65
CA PRO A 95 10.92 -10.44 -8.04
C PRO A 95 10.81 -11.82 -7.39
N THR A 96 11.89 -12.61 -7.42
CA THR A 96 11.94 -13.84 -6.63
C THR A 96 12.22 -13.49 -5.17
N LEU A 97 11.86 -14.39 -4.24
CA LEU A 97 12.17 -14.18 -2.82
C LEU A 97 13.68 -14.07 -2.54
N ALA A 98 14.53 -14.63 -3.41
CA ALA A 98 15.97 -14.48 -3.32
C ALA A 98 16.45 -13.07 -3.68
N ASP A 99 15.66 -12.34 -4.47
CA ASP A 99 15.94 -10.97 -4.90
C ASP A 99 15.48 -9.92 -3.89
N LEU A 100 14.90 -10.33 -2.76
CA LEU A 100 14.43 -9.43 -1.71
C LEU A 100 15.50 -9.26 -0.63
N PRO A 101 16.39 -8.24 -0.72
CA PRO A 101 17.32 -7.96 0.35
C PRO A 101 16.59 -7.69 1.68
N ARG A 102 17.26 -8.07 2.77
CA ARG A 102 16.98 -7.54 4.10
C ARG A 102 18.04 -6.50 4.40
N SER A 103 17.63 -5.26 4.67
CA SER A 103 18.58 -4.25 5.15
C SER A 103 18.71 -4.32 6.66
N ALA A 104 19.81 -3.81 7.20
CA ALA A 104 20.01 -3.72 8.66
C ALA A 104 18.93 -2.89 9.39
N ILE A 105 18.11 -2.16 8.65
CA ILE A 105 17.12 -1.20 9.15
C ILE A 105 15.68 -1.68 8.86
N SER A 106 15.49 -2.70 8.00
CA SER A 106 14.19 -3.29 7.70
C SER A 106 14.25 -4.81 7.91
N GLU A 107 13.57 -5.30 8.94
CA GLU A 107 13.43 -6.73 9.18
C GLU A 107 12.62 -7.43 8.08
N THR A 108 11.72 -6.70 7.42
CA THR A 108 10.92 -7.18 6.30
C THR A 108 11.71 -7.07 4.99
N PRO A 109 11.80 -8.16 4.19
CA PRO A 109 12.41 -8.13 2.86
C PRO A 109 11.67 -7.18 1.90
N TYR A 110 12.39 -6.55 0.98
CA TYR A 110 11.80 -5.67 -0.02
C TYR A 110 12.58 -5.67 -1.33
N TYR A 111 11.94 -5.22 -2.41
CA TYR A 111 12.52 -5.09 -3.73
C TYR A 111 12.69 -3.61 -4.08
N VAL A 112 13.81 -3.27 -4.73
CA VAL A 112 14.09 -1.92 -5.21
C VAL A 112 14.18 -1.97 -6.72
N LEU A 113 13.37 -1.14 -7.41
CA LEU A 113 13.47 -0.95 -8.86
C LEU A 113 14.87 -0.43 -9.23
N GLY A 114 15.47 -0.96 -10.28
CA GLY A 114 16.82 -0.61 -10.71
C GLY A 114 17.14 -1.01 -12.16
N PRO A 115 18.41 -0.88 -12.58
CA PRO A 115 18.81 -1.07 -13.99
C PRO A 115 18.50 -2.45 -14.59
N GLY A 116 18.35 -3.47 -13.75
CA GLY A 116 18.04 -4.84 -14.14
C GLY A 116 16.61 -5.26 -13.81
N THR A 117 15.74 -4.32 -13.44
CA THR A 117 14.33 -4.64 -13.20
C THR A 117 13.65 -5.03 -14.51
N GLU A 118 13.02 -6.19 -14.50
CA GLU A 118 12.21 -6.66 -15.61
C GLU A 118 10.72 -6.53 -15.28
N PRO A 119 9.88 -6.14 -16.25
CA PRO A 119 8.44 -6.09 -16.06
C PRO A 119 7.87 -7.50 -15.87
N ALA A 120 6.79 -7.60 -15.11
CA ALA A 120 6.07 -8.85 -14.95
C ALA A 120 5.62 -9.43 -16.30
N GLN A 121 5.46 -10.76 -16.35
CA GLN A 121 4.96 -11.43 -17.56
C GLN A 121 3.60 -10.88 -17.99
N PRO A 122 3.26 -10.91 -19.31
CA PRO A 122 2.03 -10.32 -19.83
C PRO A 122 0.75 -10.71 -19.09
N HIS A 123 0.58 -11.98 -18.73
CA HIS A 123 -0.61 -12.45 -18.04
C HIS A 123 -0.75 -11.87 -16.62
N LEU A 124 0.35 -11.69 -15.89
CA LEU A 124 0.36 -11.07 -14.56
C LEU A 124 0.11 -9.56 -14.63
N ARG A 125 0.58 -8.91 -15.70
CA ARG A 125 0.24 -7.51 -15.98
C ARG A 125 -1.25 -7.33 -16.24
N SER A 126 -1.87 -8.23 -17.02
CA SER A 126 -3.32 -8.24 -17.21
C SER A 126 -4.07 -8.49 -15.90
N LEU A 127 -3.63 -9.48 -15.09
CA LEU A 127 -4.21 -9.76 -13.78
C LEU A 127 -4.19 -8.51 -12.87
N ALA A 128 -3.05 -7.82 -12.81
CA ALA A 128 -2.92 -6.58 -12.05
C ALA A 128 -3.85 -5.48 -12.58
N ALA A 129 -3.89 -5.26 -13.90
CA ALA A 129 -4.76 -4.26 -14.51
C ALA A 129 -6.25 -4.52 -14.20
N ASP A 130 -6.68 -5.78 -14.27
CA ASP A 130 -8.04 -6.21 -13.94
C ASP A 130 -8.35 -6.05 -12.44
N ALA A 131 -7.39 -6.29 -11.56
CA ALA A 131 -7.51 -6.05 -10.13
C ALA A 131 -7.70 -4.56 -9.82
N TYR A 132 -6.87 -3.68 -10.39
CA TYR A 132 -7.04 -2.23 -10.28
C TYR A 132 -8.40 -1.78 -10.81
N ALA A 133 -8.87 -2.33 -11.93
CA ALA A 133 -10.19 -2.03 -12.48
C ALA A 133 -11.32 -2.50 -11.56
N SER A 134 -11.18 -3.67 -10.93
CA SER A 134 -12.14 -4.20 -9.96
C SER A 134 -12.27 -3.30 -8.74
N ALA A 135 -11.14 -2.92 -8.14
CA ALA A 135 -11.10 -1.99 -7.01
C ALA A 135 -11.64 -0.61 -7.36
N ALA A 136 -11.30 -0.07 -8.54
CA ALA A 136 -11.80 1.23 -8.99
C ALA A 136 -13.32 1.26 -9.13
N ARG A 137 -13.93 0.21 -9.72
CA ARG A 137 -15.40 0.07 -9.80
C ARG A 137 -16.08 0.03 -8.44
N ALA A 138 -15.38 -0.51 -7.43
CA ALA A 138 -15.85 -0.55 -6.05
C ALA A 138 -15.60 0.76 -5.27
N GLY A 139 -15.05 1.81 -5.89
CA GLY A 139 -14.82 3.12 -5.26
C GLY A 139 -13.46 3.28 -4.58
N PHE A 140 -12.53 2.34 -4.76
CA PHE A 140 -11.17 2.40 -4.20
C PHE A 140 -10.13 2.97 -5.17
N GLY A 141 -10.59 3.61 -6.26
CA GLY A 141 -9.72 4.14 -7.30
C GLY A 141 -8.67 5.11 -6.77
N ASP A 142 -9.08 6.09 -5.96
CA ASP A 142 -8.19 7.12 -5.42
C ASP A 142 -7.18 6.57 -4.40
N LEU A 143 -7.60 5.62 -3.57
CA LEU A 143 -6.69 4.91 -2.65
C LEU A 143 -5.56 4.24 -3.43
N LEU A 144 -5.91 3.46 -4.46
CA LEU A 144 -4.93 2.77 -5.29
C LEU A 144 -4.17 3.72 -6.23
N ALA A 145 -4.76 4.88 -6.56
CA ALA A 145 -4.10 5.97 -7.27
C ALA A 145 -2.88 6.49 -6.53
N ALA A 146 -3.05 6.70 -5.23
CA ALA A 146 -2.06 7.36 -4.39
C ALA A 146 -1.13 6.40 -3.62
N HIS A 147 -1.55 5.16 -3.35
CA HIS A 147 -0.87 4.31 -2.36
C HIS A 147 -0.54 2.88 -2.84
N ALA A 148 -0.72 2.58 -4.12
CA ALA A 148 -0.29 1.34 -4.77
C ALA A 148 0.22 1.65 -6.18
N VAL A 149 1.41 2.21 -6.28
CA VAL A 149 2.05 2.62 -7.55
C VAL A 149 2.90 1.48 -8.12
N VAL A 150 3.65 0.81 -7.25
CA VAL A 150 4.51 -0.32 -7.60
C VAL A 150 3.91 -1.58 -6.97
N LEU A 151 3.66 -2.60 -7.78
CA LEU A 151 3.16 -3.89 -7.34
C LEU A 151 4.21 -4.97 -7.60
N CYS A 152 4.72 -5.57 -6.53
CA CYS A 152 5.60 -6.73 -6.55
C CYS A 152 4.78 -8.00 -6.32
N LEU A 153 4.50 -8.74 -7.41
CA LEU A 153 3.85 -10.04 -7.35
C LEU A 153 4.89 -11.11 -7.05
N LEU A 154 4.71 -11.81 -5.93
CA LEU A 154 5.68 -12.78 -5.41
C LEU A 154 5.34 -14.19 -5.88
N ARG A 155 4.75 -15.02 -5.00
CA ARG A 155 4.42 -16.41 -5.34
C ARG A 155 2.97 -16.52 -5.79
N THR A 156 2.74 -17.35 -6.81
CA THR A 156 1.40 -17.81 -7.15
C THR A 156 0.94 -18.85 -6.12
N LYS A 157 -0.32 -18.73 -5.69
CA LYS A 157 -0.97 -19.54 -4.67
C LYS A 157 -2.34 -20.00 -5.16
N ASN A 158 -2.91 -20.98 -4.47
CA ASN A 158 -4.26 -21.44 -4.72
C ASN A 158 -5.29 -20.64 -3.90
N LEU A 159 -6.52 -20.59 -4.38
CA LEU A 159 -7.63 -19.98 -3.64
C LEU A 159 -7.80 -20.67 -2.28
N GLY A 160 -7.84 -19.88 -1.20
CA GLY A 160 -7.96 -20.39 0.17
C GLY A 160 -6.63 -20.66 0.88
N GLU A 161 -5.50 -20.65 0.17
CA GLU A 161 -4.18 -20.65 0.81
C GLU A 161 -3.92 -19.31 1.51
N THR A 162 -3.04 -19.34 2.52
CA THR A 162 -2.56 -18.10 3.14
C THR A 162 -1.68 -17.34 2.16
N LEU A 163 -2.03 -16.08 1.93
CA LEU A 163 -1.27 -15.14 1.11
C LEU A 163 -0.46 -14.24 2.05
N ASP A 164 0.85 -14.16 1.80
CA ASP A 164 1.68 -13.17 2.47
C ASP A 164 1.62 -11.86 1.69
N SER A 165 1.30 -10.75 2.36
CA SER A 165 1.36 -9.41 1.82
C SER A 165 1.95 -8.43 2.82
N TRP A 166 2.62 -7.40 2.33
CA TRP A 166 3.14 -6.33 3.16
C TRP A 166 3.44 -5.05 2.37
N THR A 167 3.58 -3.98 3.13
CA THR A 167 4.08 -2.66 2.74
C THR A 167 5.08 -2.19 3.78
N ILE A 168 5.99 -1.29 3.39
CA ILE A 168 6.98 -0.72 4.29
C ILE A 168 7.06 0.79 4.11
N SER A 169 7.23 1.52 5.22
CA SER A 169 7.35 2.98 5.20
C SER A 169 8.59 3.49 4.46
N ARG A 170 9.60 2.63 4.25
CA ARG A 170 10.82 2.94 3.49
C ARG A 170 10.55 3.05 1.98
N LEU A 171 9.60 2.27 1.47
CA LEU A 171 9.15 2.26 0.08
C LEU A 171 7.62 2.52 0.03
N PRO A 172 7.20 3.75 0.35
CA PRO A 172 5.78 4.10 0.34
C PRO A 172 5.20 3.96 -1.07
N GLY A 173 3.95 3.49 -1.15
CA GLY A 173 3.28 3.25 -2.43
C GLY A 173 3.70 1.95 -3.12
N THR A 174 4.61 1.17 -2.53
CA THR A 174 5.04 -0.14 -3.04
C THR A 174 4.37 -1.24 -2.24
N VAL A 175 3.76 -2.19 -2.94
CA VAL A 175 3.02 -3.31 -2.35
C VAL A 175 3.66 -4.63 -2.75
N PHE A 176 3.91 -5.48 -1.76
CA PHE A 176 4.45 -6.83 -1.93
C PHE A 176 3.38 -7.84 -1.60
N MET A 177 3.11 -8.81 -2.48
CA MET A 177 2.15 -9.87 -2.15
C MET A 177 2.32 -11.13 -2.97
N ASP A 178 2.06 -12.26 -2.32
CA ASP A 178 1.61 -13.46 -3.00
C ASP A 178 0.28 -13.19 -3.71
N HIS A 179 -0.02 -13.95 -4.76
CA HIS A 179 -1.24 -13.77 -5.52
C HIS A 179 -1.89 -15.10 -5.87
N VAL A 180 -3.19 -15.05 -6.10
CA VAL A 180 -3.94 -16.08 -6.82
C VAL A 180 -4.26 -15.54 -8.21
N ASP A 181 -4.53 -16.42 -9.17
CA ASP A 181 -4.94 -16.02 -10.52
C ASP A 181 -6.42 -15.58 -10.59
N ASP A 182 -6.83 -14.71 -9.66
CA ASP A 182 -8.15 -14.09 -9.61
C ASP A 182 -8.02 -12.58 -9.29
N PRO A 183 -8.47 -11.69 -10.18
CA PRO A 183 -8.29 -10.24 -10.01
C PRO A 183 -9.09 -9.67 -8.85
N VAL A 184 -10.18 -10.31 -8.40
CA VAL A 184 -10.98 -9.84 -7.28
C VAL A 184 -10.25 -10.10 -5.97
N VAL A 185 -9.63 -11.27 -5.82
CA VAL A 185 -8.80 -11.58 -4.64
C VAL A 185 -7.58 -10.67 -4.61
N LEU A 186 -6.90 -10.48 -5.75
CA LEU A 186 -5.78 -9.56 -5.83
C LEU A 186 -6.18 -8.13 -5.47
N ALA A 187 -7.32 -7.65 -5.96
CA ALA A 187 -7.85 -6.32 -5.62
C ALA A 187 -8.09 -6.14 -4.11
N ARG A 188 -8.66 -7.15 -3.45
CA ARG A 188 -8.90 -7.13 -1.99
C ARG A 188 -7.60 -6.92 -1.22
N ASP A 189 -6.58 -7.69 -1.56
CA ASP A 189 -5.30 -7.65 -0.83
C ASP A 189 -4.51 -6.39 -1.18
N LEU A 190 -4.64 -5.92 -2.42
CA LEU A 190 -4.07 -4.63 -2.83
C LEU A 190 -4.68 -3.46 -2.07
N ILE A 191 -5.99 -3.47 -1.83
CA ILE A 191 -6.68 -2.47 -0.98
C ILE A 191 -6.19 -2.54 0.47
N HIS A 192 -5.96 -3.74 1.00
CA HIS A 192 -5.43 -3.90 2.36
C HIS A 192 -4.08 -3.18 2.52
N GLU A 193 -3.16 -3.48 1.62
CA GLU A 193 -1.81 -2.93 1.65
C GLU A 193 -1.76 -1.45 1.30
N ALA A 194 -2.54 -1.01 0.30
CA ALA A 194 -2.72 0.42 0.03
C ALA A 194 -3.30 1.17 1.23
N GLY A 195 -4.18 0.53 2.01
CA GLY A 195 -4.70 1.06 3.27
C GLY A 195 -3.59 1.32 4.30
N HIS A 196 -2.63 0.40 4.45
CA HIS A 196 -1.46 0.61 5.32
C HIS A 196 -0.57 1.76 4.82
N ASN A 197 -0.31 1.81 3.51
CA ASN A 197 0.44 2.92 2.91
C ASN A 197 -0.26 4.27 3.15
N TRP A 198 -1.58 4.34 2.96
CA TRP A 198 -2.37 5.54 3.23
C TRP A 198 -2.26 5.98 4.69
N LEU A 199 -2.41 5.06 5.64
CA LEU A 199 -2.37 5.41 7.07
C LEU A 199 -0.98 5.88 7.50
N ASN A 200 0.08 5.24 7.00
CA ASN A 200 1.46 5.68 7.23
C ASN A 200 1.68 7.11 6.71
N ASP A 201 1.24 7.41 5.49
CA ASP A 201 1.34 8.75 4.91
C ASP A 201 0.46 9.76 5.67
N ALA A 202 -0.74 9.39 6.09
CA ALA A 202 -1.64 10.24 6.85
C ALA A 202 -1.05 10.64 8.22
N LEU A 203 -0.52 9.67 8.97
CA LEU A 203 0.15 9.91 10.25
C LEU A 203 1.37 10.82 10.06
N ALA A 204 2.19 10.57 9.03
CA ALA A 204 3.35 11.38 8.72
C ALA A 204 2.96 12.82 8.31
N ALA A 205 1.96 12.97 7.44
CA ALA A 205 1.52 14.25 6.92
C ALA A 205 0.86 15.14 7.98
N THR A 206 0.20 14.51 8.96
CA THR A 206 -0.44 15.22 10.08
C THR A 206 0.50 15.40 11.28
N GLY A 207 1.71 14.84 11.25
CA GLY A 207 2.64 14.86 12.37
C GLY A 207 2.14 14.07 13.59
N CYS A 208 1.15 13.21 13.41
CA CYS A 208 0.54 12.43 14.47
C CYS A 208 1.49 11.31 14.91
N LYS A 209 1.83 11.28 16.19
CA LYS A 209 2.65 10.21 16.79
C LYS A 209 1.80 9.42 17.77
N ILE A 210 1.66 8.13 17.49
CA ILE A 210 0.95 7.19 18.36
C ILE A 210 1.98 6.62 19.34
N SER A 211 1.69 6.70 20.64
CA SER A 211 2.57 6.14 21.67
C SER A 211 2.55 4.62 21.65
N ASP A 212 3.72 3.99 21.74
CA ASP A 212 3.86 2.53 21.87
C ASP A 212 3.49 2.02 23.27
N ALA A 213 3.24 2.91 24.24
CA ALA A 213 2.88 2.50 25.60
C ALA A 213 1.46 1.88 25.66
N ALA A 214 0.53 2.41 24.86
CA ALA A 214 -0.85 1.93 24.84
C ALA A 214 -0.95 0.63 24.03
N HIS A 215 -1.58 -0.39 24.62
CA HIS A 215 -1.77 -1.68 23.99
C HIS A 215 -3.25 -2.07 23.98
N PHE A 216 -3.68 -2.67 22.87
CA PHE A 216 -5.04 -3.16 22.67
C PHE A 216 -5.00 -4.60 22.16
N HIS A 217 -6.02 -5.38 22.50
CA HIS A 217 -6.12 -6.74 21.99
C HIS A 217 -6.44 -6.70 20.49
N SER A 218 -5.66 -7.40 19.66
CA SER A 218 -5.88 -7.52 18.22
C SER A 218 -6.49 -8.89 17.91
N PRO A 219 -7.77 -8.97 17.53
CA PRO A 219 -8.42 -10.25 17.20
C PRO A 219 -7.71 -11.02 16.08
N TRP A 220 -7.17 -10.31 15.08
CA TRP A 220 -6.45 -10.92 13.95
C TRP A 220 -5.14 -11.61 14.33
N LYS A 221 -4.47 -11.15 15.39
CA LYS A 221 -3.21 -11.76 15.87
C LYS A 221 -3.38 -12.50 17.20
N GLN A 222 -4.57 -12.45 17.79
CA GLN A 222 -4.92 -13.06 19.08
C GLN A 222 -3.92 -12.68 20.19
N THR A 223 -3.49 -11.42 20.21
CA THR A 223 -2.50 -10.91 21.16
C THR A 223 -2.66 -9.42 21.41
N MET A 224 -2.06 -8.92 22.48
CA MET A 224 -1.94 -7.48 22.73
C MET A 224 -0.95 -6.88 21.74
N ARG A 225 -1.34 -5.78 21.09
CA ARG A 225 -0.50 -5.04 20.16
C ARG A 225 -0.42 -3.58 20.58
N PRO A 226 0.70 -2.90 20.30
CA PRO A 226 0.76 -1.44 20.39
C PRO A 226 -0.37 -0.80 19.60
N ALA A 227 -0.83 0.36 20.06
CA ALA A 227 -1.92 1.12 19.46
C ALA A 227 -1.74 1.36 17.95
N PHE A 228 -0.50 1.63 17.52
CA PHE A 228 -0.15 1.75 16.10
C PHE A 228 -0.61 0.53 15.30
N GLY A 229 -0.24 -0.67 15.73
CA GLY A 229 -0.57 -1.91 15.03
C GLY A 229 -2.06 -2.27 15.11
N PHE A 230 -2.71 -1.94 16.22
CA PHE A 230 -4.15 -2.12 16.39
C PHE A 230 -4.95 -1.22 15.45
N LEU A 231 -4.61 0.08 15.37
CA LEU A 231 -5.27 1.04 14.48
C LEU A 231 -5.05 0.72 13.01
N HIS A 232 -3.86 0.23 12.63
CA HIS A 232 -3.63 -0.25 11.25
C HIS A 232 -4.55 -1.42 10.89
N ALA A 233 -4.75 -2.37 11.80
CA ALA A 233 -5.69 -3.47 11.56
C ALA A 233 -7.15 -2.97 11.48
N CYS A 234 -7.55 -2.06 12.38
CA CYS A 234 -8.87 -1.43 12.38
C CYS A 234 -9.08 -0.45 11.22
N TRP A 235 -8.07 -0.19 10.40
CA TRP A 235 -8.19 0.57 9.17
C TRP A 235 -8.22 -0.35 7.95
N ALA A 236 -7.18 -1.15 7.76
CA ALA A 236 -7.01 -1.94 6.55
C ALA A 236 -8.07 -3.05 6.38
N PHE A 237 -8.47 -3.75 7.45
CA PHE A 237 -9.48 -4.81 7.36
C PHE A 237 -10.89 -4.29 7.07
N PRO A 238 -11.37 -3.18 7.68
CA PRO A 238 -12.61 -2.54 7.23
C PRO A 238 -12.66 -2.23 5.74
N LEU A 239 -11.57 -1.75 5.15
CA LEU A 239 -11.52 -1.47 3.71
C LEU A 239 -11.70 -2.75 2.87
N THR A 240 -11.07 -3.86 3.26
CA THR A 240 -11.26 -5.14 2.56
C THR A 240 -12.67 -5.70 2.74
N MET A 241 -13.32 -5.48 3.90
CA MET A 241 -14.71 -5.86 4.13
C MET A 241 -15.66 -5.09 3.20
N LEU A 242 -15.49 -3.76 3.11
CA LEU A 242 -16.28 -2.89 2.24
C LEU A 242 -16.14 -3.30 0.75
N PHE A 243 -14.90 -3.57 0.31
CA PHE A 243 -14.66 -4.09 -1.02
C PHE A 243 -15.28 -5.48 -1.24
N THR A 244 -15.11 -6.39 -0.29
CA THR A 244 -15.62 -7.76 -0.41
C THR A 244 -17.14 -7.79 -0.49
N ALA A 245 -17.83 -7.00 0.33
CA ALA A 245 -19.28 -6.85 0.27
C ALA A 245 -19.74 -6.34 -1.11
N HIS A 246 -19.01 -5.40 -1.71
CA HIS A 246 -19.30 -4.95 -3.08
C HIS A 246 -19.06 -6.08 -4.12
N ALA A 247 -17.92 -6.76 -4.03
CA ALA A 247 -17.51 -7.80 -4.98
C ALA A 247 -18.46 -9.02 -4.98
N LEU A 248 -19.07 -9.33 -3.83
CA LEU A 248 -20.05 -10.41 -3.68
C LEU A 248 -21.28 -10.26 -4.58
N ASN A 249 -21.62 -9.03 -5.02
CA ASN A 249 -22.74 -8.79 -5.92
C ASN A 249 -22.55 -9.41 -7.31
N SER A 250 -21.30 -9.68 -7.71
CA SER A 250 -20.96 -10.26 -9.01
C SER A 250 -20.17 -11.57 -8.92
N ALA A 251 -19.65 -11.92 -7.74
CA ALA A 251 -18.91 -13.15 -7.54
C ALA A 251 -19.83 -14.38 -7.66
N THR A 252 -19.34 -15.44 -8.30
CA THR A 252 -20.06 -16.71 -8.44
C THR A 252 -19.17 -17.90 -8.05
N GLY A 253 -19.75 -19.08 -7.90
CA GLY A 253 -19.01 -20.33 -7.69
C GLY A 253 -18.10 -20.31 -6.45
N ASP A 254 -16.86 -20.74 -6.64
CA ASP A 254 -15.87 -20.92 -5.57
C ASP A 254 -15.40 -19.59 -5.00
N LEU A 255 -15.25 -18.58 -5.86
CA LEU A 255 -14.92 -17.21 -5.46
C LEU A 255 -16.00 -16.64 -4.52
N HIS A 256 -17.29 -16.81 -4.85
CA HIS A 256 -18.37 -16.36 -3.98
C HIS A 256 -18.30 -17.01 -2.60
N ARG A 257 -18.12 -18.33 -2.53
CA ARG A 257 -18.01 -19.05 -1.25
C ARG A 257 -16.80 -18.57 -0.44
N PHE A 258 -15.67 -18.36 -1.09
CA PHE A 258 -14.46 -17.84 -0.46
C PHE A 258 -14.66 -16.43 0.11
N LEU A 259 -15.22 -15.51 -0.68
CA LEU A 259 -15.45 -14.13 -0.25
C LEU A 259 -16.50 -14.02 0.86
N THR A 260 -17.56 -14.83 0.82
CA THR A 260 -18.56 -14.90 1.91
C THR A 260 -17.92 -15.36 3.21
N ALA A 261 -17.17 -16.47 3.17
CA ALA A 261 -16.47 -16.98 4.35
C ALA A 261 -15.46 -15.98 4.91
N TYR A 262 -14.72 -15.28 4.03
CA TYR A 262 -13.82 -14.21 4.42
C TYR A 262 -14.57 -13.08 5.12
N LEU A 263 -15.65 -12.56 4.53
CA LEU A 263 -16.41 -11.45 5.08
C LEU A 263 -17.01 -11.78 6.45
N ASP A 264 -17.57 -12.98 6.61
CA ASP A 264 -18.13 -13.44 7.88
C ASP A 264 -17.07 -13.57 8.97
N GLN A 265 -15.88 -14.07 8.63
CA GLN A 265 -14.75 -14.10 9.54
C GLN A 265 -14.34 -12.67 9.96
N GLN A 266 -14.20 -11.75 8.99
CA GLN A 266 -13.77 -10.39 9.30
C GLN A 266 -14.81 -9.61 10.11
N ARG A 267 -16.11 -9.82 9.89
CA ARG A 267 -17.18 -9.25 10.73
C ARG A 267 -17.01 -9.63 12.20
N SER A 268 -16.79 -10.92 12.47
CA SER A 268 -16.58 -11.42 13.83
C SER A 268 -15.34 -10.80 14.48
N LEU A 269 -14.22 -10.73 13.75
CA LEU A 269 -12.98 -10.14 14.24
C LEU A 269 -13.12 -8.63 14.48
N LEU A 270 -13.73 -7.89 13.56
CA LEU A 270 -13.93 -6.45 13.67
C LEU A 270 -14.86 -6.10 14.85
N ALA A 271 -15.95 -6.85 15.04
CA ALA A 271 -16.86 -6.66 16.18
C ALA A 271 -16.12 -6.75 17.52
N GLY A 272 -15.14 -7.65 17.63
CA GLY A 272 -14.28 -7.78 18.81
C GLY A 272 -13.42 -6.54 19.13
N THR A 273 -13.26 -5.60 18.19
CA THR A 273 -12.50 -4.36 18.40
C THR A 273 -13.34 -3.18 18.87
N ALA A 274 -14.67 -3.24 18.72
CA ALA A 274 -15.56 -2.11 18.96
C ALA A 274 -15.44 -1.45 20.36
N PRO A 275 -15.27 -2.21 21.46
CA PRO A 275 -15.12 -1.60 22.80
C PRO A 275 -13.86 -0.74 22.96
N ASP A 276 -12.80 -1.07 22.23
CA ASP A 276 -11.49 -0.43 22.36
C ASP A 276 -11.20 0.58 21.24
N HIS A 277 -11.91 0.51 20.12
CA HIS A 277 -11.63 1.36 18.95
C HIS A 277 -11.71 2.85 19.26
N ALA A 278 -12.77 3.30 19.95
CA ALA A 278 -12.92 4.70 20.34
C ALA A 278 -11.77 5.20 21.22
N ARG A 279 -11.33 4.37 22.18
CA ARG A 279 -10.20 4.67 23.07
C ARG A 279 -8.87 4.72 22.32
N ALA A 280 -8.69 3.85 21.33
CA ALA A 280 -7.51 3.88 20.48
C ALA A 280 -7.46 5.15 19.62
N LEU A 281 -8.62 5.61 19.12
CA LEU A 281 -8.73 6.83 18.32
C LEU A 281 -8.42 8.11 19.09
N GLU A 282 -8.61 8.14 20.41
CA GLU A 282 -8.18 9.27 21.26
C GLU A 282 -6.66 9.53 21.20
N LEU A 283 -5.87 8.53 20.78
CA LEU A 283 -4.42 8.66 20.59
C LEU A 283 -4.04 9.37 19.28
N ILE A 284 -5.01 9.57 18.37
CA ILE A 284 -4.81 10.30 17.12
C ILE A 284 -5.05 11.78 17.38
N SER A 285 -3.99 12.59 17.36
CA SER A 285 -4.06 14.03 17.66
C SER A 285 -4.80 14.88 16.60
N ASN A 286 -4.95 14.37 15.38
CA ASN A 286 -5.61 15.09 14.29
C ASN A 286 -7.08 14.65 14.15
N ASP A 287 -8.01 15.57 14.32
CA ASP A 287 -9.45 15.26 14.35
C ASP A 287 -9.97 14.73 13.00
N ASP A 288 -9.56 15.31 11.86
CA ASP A 288 -9.99 14.85 10.53
C ASP A 288 -9.53 13.41 10.25
N LEU A 289 -8.28 13.08 10.59
CA LEU A 289 -7.80 11.69 10.51
C LEU A 289 -8.61 10.77 11.43
N ARG A 290 -8.88 11.20 12.67
CA ARG A 290 -9.65 10.41 13.63
C ARG A 290 -11.06 10.10 13.11
N ASP A 291 -11.74 11.09 12.55
CA ASP A 291 -13.10 10.96 12.03
C ASP A 291 -13.18 10.00 10.84
N ARG A 292 -12.17 10.01 9.95
CA ARG A 292 -12.08 9.08 8.81
C ARG A 292 -11.88 7.63 9.26
N LEU A 293 -10.97 7.41 10.21
CA LEU A 293 -10.75 6.08 10.79
C LEU A 293 -12.02 5.57 11.48
N ALA A 294 -12.71 6.42 12.23
CA ALA A 294 -14.00 6.11 12.85
C ALA A 294 -15.07 5.75 11.80
N ALA A 295 -15.16 6.54 10.72
CA ALA A 295 -16.13 6.36 9.66
C ALA A 295 -15.96 5.02 8.93
N ALA A 296 -14.72 4.67 8.54
CA ALA A 296 -14.46 3.39 7.87
C ALA A 296 -14.82 2.19 8.76
N HIS A 297 -14.44 2.25 10.04
CA HIS A 297 -14.74 1.21 11.03
C HIS A 297 -16.25 1.03 11.22
N HIS A 298 -16.98 2.13 11.42
CA HIS A 298 -18.44 2.11 11.56
C HIS A 298 -19.12 1.58 10.30
N GLN A 299 -18.72 2.04 9.11
CA GLN A 299 -19.30 1.54 7.86
C GLN A 299 -19.12 0.03 7.70
N ALA A 300 -17.93 -0.50 8.02
CA ALA A 300 -17.68 -1.94 7.94
C ALA A 300 -18.43 -2.75 9.00
N LEU A 301 -18.63 -2.21 10.20
CA LEU A 301 -19.47 -2.83 11.24
C LEU A 301 -20.96 -2.89 10.87
N ALA A 302 -21.42 -2.02 9.97
CA ALA A 302 -22.81 -1.97 9.54
C ALA A 302 -23.14 -2.94 8.38
N LEU A 303 -22.15 -3.67 7.85
CA LEU A 303 -22.31 -4.70 6.81
C LEU A 303 -22.90 -5.99 7.37
#